data_AF-A0A7W1F4F7-F1
#
_entry.id   AF-A0A7W1F4F7-F1
#
_cell.length_a   1.000
_cell.length_b   1.000
_cell.length_c   1.000
_cell.angle_alpha   90.00
_cell.angle_beta   90.00
_cell.angle_gamma   90.00
#
_symmetry.space_group_name_H-M   'P 1'
#
loop_
_entity.id
_entity.type
_entity.pdbx_description
1 polymer ?
#
loop_
_entity_poly.entity_id
_entity_poly.type
_entity_poly.pdbx_seq_one_letter_code
_entity_poly.pdbx_strand_id
1 'polypeptide(L)'
;MARVALAVLLFVCHLAGAEGLAALDDLLAALPAPAKPRTAAATALGELNAVAPGILAGSGRVVLEGATLFDQGPVDGLEVLACLDGGKTHESMIRLATGNGQLVKFAVISILGVDDGVGSPESSGLPARGTPLRLTAQWPAPDGAGEWVEADASCLVRDRRIDRPYPPLPWIYTGSRMQVTQEAGPDGVVARRERFMLDSTKSVMVNFDEADALIASPFPGADSDARFEVYTGIAPPPGTPIRLVISAVDLPLTLRAHGEALVADAEGVAGLDDDALVALLRERFAAAAKPVVAAVGVRVDPLQPRERDVAMRARIIAAAGRAGVWVVPVFVLAR
;
A
#
# COMPACT_ATOMS: atom_id res chain seq x y z
N MET A 1 -40.29 13.85 -8.14
CA MET A 1 -39.60 13.00 -7.15
C MET A 1 -38.10 12.87 -7.49
N ALA A 2 -37.37 13.98 -7.59
CA ALA A 2 -35.96 14.00 -8.04
C ALA A 2 -35.12 15.05 -7.28
N ARG A 3 -35.37 15.19 -5.97
CA ARG A 3 -34.66 16.16 -5.11
C ARG A 3 -34.04 15.57 -3.85
N VAL A 4 -34.09 14.24 -3.69
CA VAL A 4 -33.55 13.55 -2.50
C VAL A 4 -32.14 12.98 -2.73
N ALA A 5 -31.70 12.80 -3.99
CA ALA A 5 -30.39 12.22 -4.29
C ALA A 5 -29.20 13.19 -4.21
N LEU A 6 -29.43 14.52 -4.19
CA LEU A 6 -28.35 15.51 -4.23
C LEU A 6 -27.82 15.91 -2.83
N ALA A 7 -28.55 15.58 -1.76
CA ALA A 7 -28.16 15.94 -0.40
C ALA A 7 -27.07 15.03 0.21
N VAL A 8 -26.82 13.85 -0.38
CA VAL A 8 -25.81 12.90 0.11
C VAL A 8 -24.40 13.27 -0.36
N LEU A 9 -24.26 13.98 -1.49
CA LEU A 9 -22.94 14.30 -2.05
C LEU A 9 -22.28 15.53 -1.38
N LEU A 10 -23.07 16.48 -0.87
CA LEU A 10 -22.56 17.71 -0.24
C LEU A 10 -22.14 17.54 1.24
N PHE A 11 -22.45 16.40 1.87
CA PHE A 11 -22.11 16.17 3.29
C PHE A 11 -20.69 15.61 3.48
N VAL A 12 -19.99 15.23 2.41
CA VAL A 12 -18.70 14.52 2.50
C VAL A 12 -17.51 15.47 2.74
N CYS A 13 -17.64 16.77 2.48
CA CYS A 13 -16.51 17.71 2.52
C CYS A 13 -16.11 18.21 3.94
N HIS A 14 -16.72 17.73 5.03
CA HIS A 14 -16.38 18.14 6.41
C HIS A 14 -16.02 16.97 7.35
N LEU A 15 -15.79 15.78 6.83
CA LEU A 15 -15.60 14.56 7.64
C LEU A 15 -14.14 14.26 7.97
N ALA A 16 -13.41 15.22 8.56
CA ALA A 16 -12.09 14.98 9.14
C ALA A 16 -12.18 14.45 10.60
N GLY A 17 -13.13 13.55 10.88
CA GLY A 17 -13.40 13.01 12.21
C GLY A 17 -14.03 11.63 12.17
N ALA A 18 -14.44 11.09 13.33
CA ALA A 18 -14.96 9.73 13.50
C ALA A 18 -16.12 9.36 12.54
N GLU A 19 -16.95 10.33 12.16
CA GLU A 19 -18.02 10.14 11.17
C GLU A 19 -17.49 9.78 9.76
N GLY A 20 -16.31 10.30 9.38
CA GLY A 20 -15.66 9.99 8.11
C GLY A 20 -15.13 8.55 8.04
N LEU A 21 -14.65 8.01 9.16
CA LEU A 21 -14.18 6.63 9.24
C LEU A 21 -15.33 5.63 9.17
N ALA A 22 -16.42 5.89 9.90
CA ALA A 22 -17.63 5.06 9.81
C ALA A 22 -18.17 5.03 8.36
N ALA A 23 -18.19 6.17 7.68
CA ALA A 23 -18.60 6.24 6.28
C ALA A 23 -17.66 5.44 5.36
N LEU A 24 -16.34 5.44 5.59
CA LEU A 24 -15.40 4.65 4.81
C LEU A 24 -15.59 3.14 5.03
N ASP A 25 -15.83 2.71 6.25
CA ASP A 25 -16.09 1.29 6.58
C ASP A 25 -17.36 0.79 5.90
N ASP A 26 -18.44 1.59 5.91
CA ASP A 26 -19.68 1.28 5.21
C ASP A 26 -19.46 1.15 3.68
N LEU A 27 -18.65 2.05 3.10
CA LEU A 27 -18.30 2.00 1.68
C LEU A 27 -17.50 0.76 1.32
N LEU A 28 -16.54 0.35 2.15
CA LEU A 28 -15.76 -0.86 1.95
C LEU A 28 -16.61 -2.12 2.13
N ALA A 29 -17.50 -2.14 3.12
CA ALA A 29 -18.42 -3.26 3.34
C ALA A 29 -19.38 -3.46 2.17
N ALA A 30 -19.75 -2.38 1.47
CA ALA A 30 -20.59 -2.40 0.28
C ALA A 30 -19.90 -2.92 -0.99
N LEU A 31 -18.56 -3.02 -1.01
CA LEU A 31 -17.84 -3.66 -2.11
C LEU A 31 -18.20 -5.16 -2.18
N PRO A 32 -18.22 -5.78 -3.38
CA PRO A 32 -18.35 -7.22 -3.49
C PRO A 32 -17.19 -7.91 -2.75
N ALA A 33 -17.45 -9.09 -2.18
CA ALA A 33 -16.39 -9.87 -1.56
C ALA A 33 -15.34 -10.26 -2.63
N PRO A 34 -14.03 -9.99 -2.40
CA PRO A 34 -13.01 -10.42 -3.34
C PRO A 34 -12.92 -11.95 -3.34
N ALA A 35 -12.36 -12.50 -4.41
CA ALA A 35 -12.00 -13.92 -4.40
C ALA A 35 -11.02 -14.18 -3.25
N LYS A 36 -11.21 -15.30 -2.53
CA LYS A 36 -10.28 -15.68 -1.45
C LYS A 36 -8.87 -15.82 -2.03
N PRO A 37 -7.87 -15.10 -1.49
CA PRO A 37 -6.51 -15.23 -1.95
C PRO A 37 -5.99 -16.66 -1.83
N ARG A 38 -5.11 -17.02 -2.75
CA ARG A 38 -4.42 -18.31 -2.80
C ARG A 38 -2.96 -18.06 -3.14
N THR A 39 -2.10 -18.96 -2.71
CA THR A 39 -0.74 -19.01 -3.23
C THR A 39 -0.73 -19.53 -4.66
N ALA A 40 0.28 -19.13 -5.42
CA ALA A 40 0.61 -19.66 -6.72
C ALA A 40 2.05 -20.21 -6.71
N ALA A 41 2.46 -20.93 -7.74
CA ALA A 41 3.88 -21.25 -7.94
C ALA A 41 4.67 -19.94 -8.10
N ALA A 42 5.82 -19.83 -7.44
CA ALA A 42 6.62 -18.60 -7.50
C ALA A 42 7.16 -18.36 -8.91
N THR A 43 7.07 -17.10 -9.34
CA THR A 43 7.70 -16.64 -10.57
C THR A 43 9.21 -16.70 -10.41
N ALA A 44 9.91 -17.30 -11.39
CA ALA A 44 11.36 -17.35 -11.38
C ALA A 44 11.96 -15.93 -11.39
N LEU A 45 12.90 -15.70 -10.46
CA LEU A 45 13.49 -14.38 -10.28
C LEU A 45 14.53 -14.01 -11.35
N GLY A 46 15.03 -15.01 -12.09
CA GLY A 46 16.11 -14.83 -13.05
C GLY A 46 17.48 -14.67 -12.37
N GLU A 47 18.43 -14.08 -13.08
CA GLU A 47 19.72 -13.73 -12.50
C GLU A 47 19.59 -12.52 -11.57
N LEU A 48 20.02 -12.69 -10.33
CA LEU A 48 20.06 -11.63 -9.32
C LEU A 48 21.50 -11.37 -8.90
N ASN A 49 21.84 -10.10 -8.74
CA ASN A 49 23.12 -9.66 -8.20
C ASN A 49 22.94 -9.25 -6.75
N ALA A 50 23.86 -9.64 -5.88
CA ALA A 50 23.89 -9.14 -4.51
C ALA A 50 24.28 -7.65 -4.51
N VAL A 51 23.42 -6.82 -3.93
CA VAL A 51 23.69 -5.39 -3.69
C VAL A 51 24.33 -5.22 -2.32
N ALA A 52 23.78 -5.92 -1.32
CA ALA A 52 24.23 -5.94 0.07
C ALA A 52 23.72 -7.23 0.75
N PRO A 53 24.16 -7.56 1.98
CA PRO A 53 23.57 -8.67 2.73
C PRO A 53 22.03 -8.54 2.82
N GLY A 54 21.31 -9.55 2.35
CA GLY A 54 19.85 -9.57 2.31
C GLY A 54 19.18 -8.68 1.26
N ILE A 55 19.94 -8.05 0.37
CA ILE A 55 19.43 -7.21 -0.73
C ILE A 55 19.99 -7.72 -2.06
N LEU A 56 19.12 -8.23 -2.91
CA LEU A 56 19.45 -8.65 -4.27
C LEU A 56 18.72 -7.76 -5.29
N ALA A 57 19.25 -7.65 -6.50
CA ALA A 57 18.61 -6.92 -7.58
C ALA A 57 18.92 -7.50 -8.95
N GLY A 58 17.96 -7.42 -9.87
CA GLY A 58 18.11 -7.89 -11.24
C GLY A 58 16.78 -7.83 -11.99
N SER A 59 16.82 -7.72 -13.32
CA SER A 59 15.64 -7.82 -14.19
C SER A 59 14.47 -6.90 -13.80
N GLY A 60 14.75 -5.67 -13.37
CA GLY A 60 13.71 -4.71 -12.96
C GLY A 60 13.04 -5.04 -11.62
N ARG A 61 13.75 -5.74 -10.73
CA ARG A 61 13.26 -6.17 -9.42
C ARG A 61 14.31 -5.95 -8.34
N VAL A 62 13.83 -5.59 -7.16
CA VAL A 62 14.60 -5.64 -5.90
C VAL A 62 14.04 -6.78 -5.06
N VAL A 63 14.92 -7.60 -4.49
CA VAL A 63 14.54 -8.72 -3.63
C VAL A 63 15.15 -8.51 -2.26
N LEU A 64 14.29 -8.44 -1.24
CA LEU A 64 14.69 -8.34 0.16
C LEU A 64 14.48 -9.71 0.81
N GLU A 65 15.56 -10.29 1.32
CA GLU A 65 15.50 -11.56 2.03
C GLU A 65 15.14 -11.32 3.50
N GLY A 66 14.42 -12.26 4.09
CA GLY A 66 14.01 -12.19 5.49
C GLY A 66 13.41 -13.49 5.99
N ALA A 67 12.72 -13.40 7.13
CA ALA A 67 11.93 -14.48 7.68
C ALA A 67 10.64 -13.94 8.31
N THR A 68 9.60 -14.75 8.31
CA THR A 68 8.35 -14.45 9.02
C THR A 68 8.53 -14.52 10.53
N LEU A 69 7.87 -13.63 11.26
CA LEU A 69 7.91 -13.56 12.73
C LEU A 69 6.69 -14.22 13.36
N PHE A 70 5.51 -14.02 12.78
CA PHE A 70 4.27 -14.64 13.19
C PHE A 70 3.35 -14.86 11.98
N ASP A 71 2.50 -15.88 12.07
CA ASP A 71 1.46 -16.21 11.09
C ASP A 71 0.06 -15.84 11.59
N GLN A 72 -0.08 -15.58 12.90
CA GLN A 72 -1.24 -14.95 13.53
C GLN A 72 -0.80 -13.58 14.06
N GLY A 73 -1.37 -12.51 13.53
CA GLY A 73 -1.01 -11.14 13.93
C GLY A 73 -1.23 -10.88 15.42
N PRO A 74 -0.54 -9.89 16.01
CA PRO A 74 -0.76 -9.53 17.40
C PRO A 74 -2.20 -9.05 17.63
N VAL A 75 -2.68 -9.19 18.85
CA VAL A 75 -4.03 -8.74 19.24
C VAL A 75 -4.22 -7.26 18.92
N ASP A 76 -3.16 -6.48 19.08
CA ASP A 76 -3.19 -5.01 18.94
C ASP A 76 -3.11 -4.53 17.48
N GLY A 77 -2.86 -5.42 16.51
CA GLY A 77 -2.90 -5.10 15.07
C GLY A 77 -1.57 -5.26 14.32
N LEU A 78 -1.67 -5.51 13.02
CA LEU A 78 -0.51 -5.64 12.12
C LEU A 78 -0.20 -4.29 11.48
N GLU A 79 0.61 -3.46 12.16
CA GLU A 79 1.02 -2.15 11.67
C GLU A 79 2.06 -2.22 10.55
N VAL A 80 2.97 -3.18 10.63
CA VAL A 80 4.11 -3.30 9.72
C VAL A 80 4.06 -4.65 9.01
N LEU A 81 4.08 -4.65 7.69
CA LEU A 81 4.24 -5.90 6.95
C LEU A 81 5.70 -6.38 7.03
N ALA A 82 6.65 -5.47 6.79
CA ALA A 82 8.08 -5.79 6.81
C ALA A 82 8.91 -4.70 7.47
N CYS A 83 9.75 -5.10 8.43
CA CYS A 83 10.72 -4.23 9.08
C CYS A 83 12.16 -4.63 8.76
N LEU A 84 13.08 -3.68 8.86
CA LEU A 84 14.52 -3.97 8.85
C LEU A 84 14.92 -4.82 10.07
N ASP A 85 16.10 -5.43 10.01
CA ASP A 85 16.69 -6.08 11.17
C ASP A 85 16.86 -5.08 12.33
N GLY A 86 16.55 -5.55 13.55
CA GLY A 86 16.46 -4.70 14.74
C GLY A 86 15.23 -3.76 14.79
N GLY A 87 14.27 -3.91 13.89
CA GLY A 87 13.06 -3.09 13.82
C GLY A 87 11.92 -3.52 14.75
N LYS A 88 10.70 -3.08 14.42
CA LYS A 88 9.48 -3.23 15.22
C LYS A 88 8.88 -4.65 15.17
N THR A 89 9.66 -5.64 15.62
CA THR A 89 9.34 -7.07 15.50
C THR A 89 8.05 -7.53 16.20
N HIS A 90 7.51 -6.76 17.16
CA HIS A 90 6.27 -7.11 17.86
C HIS A 90 4.99 -6.81 17.07
N GLU A 91 5.09 -5.98 16.02
CA GLU A 91 3.99 -5.56 15.15
C GLU A 91 4.31 -5.79 13.65
N SER A 92 5.40 -6.51 13.36
CA SER A 92 5.88 -6.79 12.01
C SER A 92 5.67 -8.25 11.60
N MET A 93 5.05 -8.53 10.46
CA MET A 93 4.95 -9.91 9.95
C MET A 93 6.32 -10.48 9.54
N ILE A 94 7.16 -9.65 8.92
CA ILE A 94 8.42 -10.06 8.29
C ILE A 94 9.57 -9.23 8.86
N ARG A 95 10.63 -9.92 9.29
CA ARG A 95 11.93 -9.31 9.59
C ARG A 95 12.87 -9.54 8.43
N LEU A 96 13.35 -8.46 7.83
CA LEU A 96 14.34 -8.50 6.79
C LEU A 96 15.73 -8.83 7.35
N ALA A 97 16.57 -9.45 6.53
CA ALA A 97 17.94 -9.81 6.86
C ALA A 97 18.91 -8.61 6.84
N THR A 98 18.46 -7.44 6.38
CA THR A 98 19.24 -6.21 6.36
C THR A 98 18.74 -5.21 7.40
N GLY A 99 19.66 -4.54 8.09
CA GLY A 99 19.40 -3.40 8.98
C GLY A 99 19.62 -2.04 8.31
N ASN A 100 20.00 -2.02 7.03
CA ASN A 100 20.46 -0.82 6.30
C ASN A 100 19.39 -0.31 5.34
N GLY A 101 18.60 0.66 5.79
CA GLY A 101 17.52 1.25 5.02
C GLY A 101 18.02 2.08 3.83
N GLN A 102 19.17 2.75 3.95
CA GLN A 102 19.74 3.54 2.85
C GLN A 102 20.02 2.68 1.62
N LEU A 103 20.58 1.49 1.80
CA LEU A 103 20.85 0.56 0.70
C LEU A 103 19.56 -0.04 0.12
N VAL A 104 18.53 -0.25 0.94
CA VAL A 104 17.19 -0.66 0.44
C VAL A 104 16.62 0.43 -0.46
N LYS A 105 16.58 1.70 0.02
CA LYS A 105 16.13 2.84 -0.76
C LYS A 105 16.92 3.00 -2.06
N PHE A 106 18.25 2.96 -1.97
CA PHE A 106 19.14 3.06 -3.12
C PHE A 106 18.85 1.99 -4.19
N ALA A 107 18.67 0.73 -3.78
CA ALA A 107 18.34 -0.36 -4.68
C ALA A 107 16.99 -0.13 -5.38
N VAL A 108 15.96 0.30 -4.63
CA VAL A 108 14.63 0.56 -5.20
C VAL A 108 14.67 1.68 -6.25
N ILE A 109 15.27 2.83 -5.92
CA ILE A 109 15.40 3.96 -6.85
C ILE A 109 16.21 3.54 -8.09
N SER A 110 17.37 2.93 -7.88
CA SER A 110 18.32 2.64 -8.97
C SER A 110 17.81 1.57 -9.93
N ILE A 111 17.04 0.60 -9.45
CA ILE A 111 16.56 -0.53 -10.25
C ILE A 111 15.20 -0.23 -10.88
N LEU A 112 14.32 0.50 -10.19
CA LEU A 112 12.95 0.76 -10.64
C LEU A 112 12.77 2.15 -11.26
N GLY A 113 13.74 3.05 -11.13
CA GLY A 113 13.66 4.41 -11.69
C GLY A 113 12.48 5.19 -11.11
N VAL A 114 12.32 5.11 -9.79
CA VAL A 114 11.24 5.77 -9.04
C VAL A 114 11.77 6.96 -8.26
N ASP A 115 10.92 7.97 -8.12
CA ASP A 115 11.17 9.17 -7.32
C ASP A 115 10.48 9.05 -5.95
N ASP A 116 11.01 9.75 -4.96
CA ASP A 116 10.42 9.80 -3.63
C ASP A 116 9.02 10.42 -3.68
N GLY A 117 8.12 9.82 -2.91
CA GLY A 117 6.75 10.28 -2.74
C GLY A 117 6.57 11.09 -1.46
N VAL A 118 5.35 11.06 -0.95
CA VAL A 118 4.94 11.69 0.30
C VAL A 118 4.19 10.65 1.13
N GLY A 119 4.77 10.28 2.27
CA GLY A 119 4.15 9.37 3.24
C GLY A 119 2.83 9.90 3.83
N SER A 120 2.06 9.01 4.44
CA SER A 120 0.92 9.38 5.26
C SER A 120 1.41 9.96 6.59
N PRO A 121 0.92 11.13 7.05
CA PRO A 121 1.15 11.56 8.41
C PRO A 121 0.55 10.54 9.38
N GLU A 122 1.19 10.38 10.54
CA GLU A 122 0.82 9.39 11.54
C GLU A 122 -0.66 9.47 11.94
N SER A 123 -1.35 8.33 11.93
CA SER A 123 -2.78 8.19 12.26
C SER A 123 -3.72 9.18 11.56
N SER A 124 -3.40 9.66 10.36
CA SER A 124 -4.12 10.80 9.75
C SER A 124 -5.32 10.41 8.89
N GLY A 125 -5.35 9.18 8.39
CA GLY A 125 -6.32 8.67 7.42
C GLY A 125 -6.06 9.18 6.01
N LEU A 126 -5.02 10.01 5.83
CA LEU A 126 -4.65 10.60 4.56
C LEU A 126 -3.81 9.60 3.76
N PRO A 127 -4.21 9.21 2.55
CA PRO A 127 -3.46 8.24 1.76
C PRO A 127 -2.11 8.82 1.33
N ALA A 128 -1.07 7.99 1.35
CA ALA A 128 0.24 8.33 0.78
C ALA A 128 0.14 8.66 -0.72
N ARG A 129 1.06 9.49 -1.22
CA ARG A 129 1.19 9.84 -2.64
C ARG A 129 2.55 9.39 -3.15
N GLY A 130 2.64 8.68 -4.26
CA GLY A 130 3.94 8.21 -4.73
C GLY A 130 3.89 7.35 -5.98
N THR A 131 4.89 6.48 -6.15
CA THR A 131 4.92 5.54 -7.27
C THR A 131 4.29 4.20 -6.85
N PRO A 132 3.27 3.69 -7.56
CA PRO A 132 2.73 2.37 -7.29
C PRO A 132 3.77 1.29 -7.60
N LEU A 133 3.93 0.34 -6.68
CA LEU A 133 4.81 -0.82 -6.79
C LEU A 133 4.01 -2.09 -6.51
N ARG A 134 4.39 -3.20 -7.16
CA ARG A 134 3.90 -4.52 -6.79
C ARG A 134 4.88 -5.17 -5.82
N LEU A 135 4.32 -5.68 -4.73
CA LEU A 135 5.04 -6.45 -3.73
C LEU A 135 4.57 -7.89 -3.77
N THR A 136 5.50 -8.81 -4.01
CA THR A 136 5.22 -10.25 -3.99
C THR A 136 6.06 -10.90 -2.91
N ALA A 137 5.42 -11.68 -2.04
CA ALA A 137 6.11 -12.52 -1.08
C ALA A 137 6.30 -13.91 -1.67
N GLN A 138 7.54 -14.40 -1.70
CA GLN A 138 7.86 -15.78 -2.10
C GLN A 138 8.45 -16.54 -0.91
N TRP A 139 8.03 -17.79 -0.71
CA TRP A 139 8.57 -18.67 0.33
C TRP A 139 8.58 -20.14 -0.12
N PRO A 140 9.35 -21.03 0.52
CA PRO A 140 9.33 -22.45 0.21
C PRO A 140 7.93 -23.06 0.36
N ALA A 141 7.53 -23.92 -0.57
CA ALA A 141 6.30 -24.66 -0.48
C ALA A 141 6.29 -25.58 0.78
N PRO A 142 5.16 -25.73 1.49
CA PRO A 142 5.09 -26.53 2.72
C PRO A 142 5.47 -28.00 2.56
N ASP A 143 5.34 -28.55 1.35
CA ASP A 143 5.65 -29.94 0.99
C ASP A 143 7.13 -30.19 0.68
N GLY A 144 7.98 -29.16 0.73
CA GLY A 144 9.43 -29.30 0.88
C GLY A 144 10.19 -29.80 -0.36
N ALA A 145 9.58 -29.84 -1.54
CA ALA A 145 10.23 -30.32 -2.78
C ALA A 145 11.23 -29.33 -3.42
N GLY A 146 11.67 -28.30 -2.69
CA GLY A 146 12.48 -27.21 -3.24
C GLY A 146 11.70 -26.22 -4.12
N GLU A 147 10.39 -26.43 -4.26
CA GLU A 147 9.48 -25.50 -4.93
C GLU A 147 9.24 -24.27 -4.05
N TRP A 148 9.07 -23.12 -4.70
CA TRP A 148 8.66 -21.89 -4.04
C TRP A 148 7.23 -21.58 -4.45
N VAL A 149 6.47 -21.02 -3.50
CA VAL A 149 5.16 -20.43 -3.76
C VAL A 149 5.22 -18.92 -3.57
N GLU A 150 4.26 -18.22 -4.14
CA GLU A 150 4.13 -16.78 -3.98
C GLU A 150 2.69 -16.33 -3.75
N ALA A 151 2.57 -15.15 -3.13
CA ALA A 151 1.34 -14.38 -3.07
C ALA A 151 1.68 -12.89 -3.20
N ASP A 152 0.72 -12.11 -3.70
CA ASP A 152 0.81 -10.65 -3.56
C ASP A 152 0.82 -10.30 -2.07
N ALA A 153 1.71 -9.42 -1.65
CA ALA A 153 1.92 -9.13 -0.23
C ALA A 153 0.68 -8.51 0.43
N SER A 154 -0.15 -7.79 -0.35
CA SER A 154 -1.42 -7.26 0.15
C SER A 154 -2.43 -8.37 0.50
N CYS A 155 -2.35 -9.53 -0.17
CA CYS A 155 -3.20 -10.69 0.12
C CYS A 155 -2.86 -11.36 1.46
N LEU A 156 -1.70 -11.04 2.06
CA LEU A 156 -1.32 -11.50 3.40
C LEU A 156 -1.96 -10.66 4.51
N VAL A 157 -2.69 -9.59 4.16
CA VAL A 157 -3.33 -8.67 5.09
C VAL A 157 -4.85 -8.86 5.02
N ARG A 158 -5.46 -8.85 6.20
CA ARG A 158 -6.89 -8.92 6.40
C ARG A 158 -7.36 -7.70 7.19
N ASP A 159 -8.46 -7.13 6.75
CA ASP A 159 -9.14 -6.04 7.45
C ASP A 159 -10.14 -6.63 8.44
N ARG A 160 -9.94 -6.35 9.74
CA ARG A 160 -10.80 -6.81 10.84
C ARG A 160 -12.18 -6.17 10.83
N ARG A 161 -12.33 -4.95 10.27
CA ARG A 161 -13.61 -4.21 10.24
C ARG A 161 -14.59 -4.84 9.27
N ILE A 162 -14.10 -5.22 8.09
CA ILE A 162 -14.92 -5.83 7.03
C ILE A 162 -14.79 -7.35 6.96
N ASP A 163 -13.96 -7.96 7.82
CA ASP A 163 -13.75 -9.41 7.94
C ASP A 163 -13.27 -10.07 6.63
N ARG A 164 -12.41 -9.38 5.86
CA ARG A 164 -11.99 -9.82 4.51
C ARG A 164 -10.49 -9.62 4.28
N PRO A 165 -9.82 -10.58 3.63
CA PRO A 165 -8.49 -10.34 3.07
C PRO A 165 -8.58 -9.42 1.85
N TYR A 166 -7.52 -8.67 1.59
CA TYR A 166 -7.45 -7.86 0.37
C TYR A 166 -7.12 -8.72 -0.87
N PRO A 167 -7.64 -8.34 -2.06
CA PRO A 167 -7.09 -8.81 -3.32
C PRO A 167 -5.70 -8.19 -3.57
N PRO A 168 -4.98 -8.56 -4.65
CA PRO A 168 -3.74 -7.89 -5.01
C PRO A 168 -3.91 -6.37 -5.15
N LEU A 169 -3.16 -5.59 -4.38
CA LEU A 169 -3.13 -4.12 -4.38
C LEU A 169 -1.69 -3.61 -4.57
N PRO A 170 -1.50 -2.51 -5.32
CA PRO A 170 -0.19 -1.91 -5.48
C PRO A 170 0.14 -1.07 -4.25
N TRP A 171 1.32 -1.24 -3.70
CA TRP A 171 1.84 -0.45 -2.59
C TRP A 171 2.42 0.87 -3.07
N ILE A 172 2.59 1.86 -2.19
CA ILE A 172 3.03 3.20 -2.60
C ILE A 172 4.45 3.47 -2.14
N TYR A 173 5.38 3.57 -3.07
CA TYR A 173 6.73 4.03 -2.77
C TYR A 173 6.71 5.50 -2.37
N THR A 174 7.16 5.77 -1.15
CA THR A 174 7.21 7.11 -0.55
C THR A 174 8.65 7.56 -0.30
N GLY A 175 9.59 6.63 -0.20
CA GLY A 175 11.02 6.94 -0.10
C GLY A 175 11.55 7.20 1.30
N SER A 176 10.70 7.21 2.33
CA SER A 176 11.01 7.75 3.67
C SER A 176 11.52 9.21 3.60
N ARG A 177 11.65 9.88 4.74
CA ARG A 177 12.15 11.26 4.79
C ARG A 177 13.52 11.38 5.46
N MET A 178 14.19 12.49 5.14
CA MET A 178 15.28 13.02 5.94
C MET A 178 14.69 13.97 6.97
N GLN A 179 15.05 13.81 8.25
CA GLN A 179 14.61 14.69 9.32
C GLN A 179 15.81 15.25 10.07
N VAL A 180 15.75 16.54 10.39
CA VAL A 180 16.70 17.14 11.32
C VAL A 180 16.25 16.85 12.74
N THR A 181 17.00 16.03 13.47
CA THR A 181 16.79 15.68 14.87
C THR A 181 17.77 16.46 15.76
N GLN A 182 17.41 16.64 17.03
CA GLN A 182 18.33 17.15 18.05
C GLN A 182 18.85 15.96 18.87
N GLU A 183 20.16 15.78 18.91
CA GLU A 183 20.80 14.65 19.57
C GLU A 183 21.94 15.12 20.46
N ALA A 184 21.98 14.61 21.70
CA ALA A 184 23.11 14.82 22.58
C ALA A 184 24.29 13.94 22.15
N GLY A 185 25.46 14.53 21.94
CA GLY A 185 26.70 13.81 21.76
C GLY A 185 27.18 13.11 23.04
N PRO A 186 28.26 12.30 22.96
CA PRO A 186 28.88 11.69 24.15
C PRO A 186 29.35 12.71 25.21
N ASP A 187 29.57 13.96 24.81
CA ASP A 187 29.93 15.11 25.63
C ASP A 187 28.71 15.85 26.23
N GLY A 188 27.49 15.38 25.96
CA GLY A 188 26.23 16.01 26.38
C GLY A 188 25.83 17.23 25.53
N VAL A 189 26.62 17.60 24.52
CA VAL A 189 26.30 18.75 23.66
C VAL A 189 25.22 18.35 22.66
N VAL A 190 24.10 19.08 22.68
CA VAL A 190 23.00 18.86 21.73
C VAL A 190 23.39 19.47 20.38
N ALA A 191 23.41 18.64 19.34
CA ALA A 191 23.66 19.05 17.96
C ALA A 191 22.47 18.70 17.08
N ARG A 192 22.24 19.52 16.05
CA ARG A 192 21.29 19.21 14.98
C ARG A 192 21.94 18.22 14.01
N ARG A 193 21.28 17.09 13.77
CA ARG A 193 21.75 16.05 12.84
C ARG A 193 20.65 15.70 11.86
N GLU A 194 21.03 15.45 10.62
CA GLU A 194 20.10 14.95 9.62
C GLU A 194 20.08 13.41 9.71
N ARG A 195 18.88 12.84 9.79
CA ARG A 195 18.65 11.41 9.92
C ARG A 195 17.75 10.93 8.82
N PHE A 196 18.14 9.83 8.18
CA PHE A 196 17.26 9.09 7.31
C PHE A 196 16.30 8.26 8.16
N MET A 197 15.02 8.59 8.13
CA MET A 197 14.09 8.10 9.14
C MET A 197 13.79 6.61 9.06
N LEU A 198 13.87 5.99 7.90
CA LEU A 198 13.79 4.53 7.77
C LEU A 198 14.88 3.81 8.59
N ASP A 199 16.09 4.38 8.70
CA ASP A 199 17.13 3.79 9.55
C ASP A 199 16.83 3.95 11.05
N SER A 200 15.94 4.89 11.41
CA SER A 200 15.50 5.13 12.78
C SER A 200 14.26 4.30 13.13
N THR A 201 13.21 4.35 12.32
CA THR A 201 11.93 3.67 12.57
C THR A 201 11.94 2.21 12.16
N LYS A 202 12.81 1.84 11.20
CA LYS A 202 12.97 0.49 10.66
C LYS A 202 11.75 -0.06 9.93
N SER A 203 10.74 0.76 9.64
CA SER A 203 9.50 0.38 8.96
C SER A 203 9.65 0.42 7.44
N VAL A 204 9.86 -0.72 6.78
CA VAL A 204 10.05 -0.75 5.30
C VAL A 204 8.70 -0.71 4.59
N MET A 205 7.77 -1.57 4.99
CA MET A 205 6.44 -1.70 4.39
C MET A 205 5.40 -1.66 5.49
N VAL A 206 4.57 -0.62 5.52
CA VAL A 206 3.59 -0.38 6.60
C VAL A 206 2.15 -0.57 6.13
N ASN A 207 1.32 -1.19 6.96
CA ASN A 207 -0.14 -1.21 6.79
C ASN A 207 -0.79 -0.02 7.48
N PHE A 208 -0.06 0.65 8.39
CA PHE A 208 -0.45 1.83 9.14
C PHE A 208 0.06 3.13 8.49
N ASP A 209 -0.58 4.25 8.79
CA ASP A 209 -0.15 5.57 8.35
C ASP A 209 1.16 5.97 9.05
N GLU A 210 2.29 5.83 8.34
CA GLU A 210 3.61 6.23 8.84
C GLU A 210 4.35 7.08 7.80
N ALA A 211 4.76 8.29 8.18
CA ALA A 211 5.43 9.22 7.26
C ALA A 211 6.87 8.82 6.94
N ASP A 212 7.47 8.01 7.83
CA ASP A 212 8.86 7.58 7.82
C ASP A 212 9.06 6.24 7.11
N ALA A 213 7.97 5.58 6.67
CA ALA A 213 8.06 4.34 5.93
C ALA A 213 8.63 4.52 4.51
N LEU A 214 9.32 3.49 4.02
CA LEU A 214 9.80 3.47 2.64
C LEU A 214 8.66 3.25 1.63
N ILE A 215 7.75 2.34 1.99
CA ILE A 215 6.63 1.91 1.18
C ILE A 215 5.38 1.92 2.07
N ALA A 216 4.42 2.77 1.69
CA ALA A 216 3.20 3.00 2.44
C ALA A 216 2.07 2.06 2.02
N SER A 217 1.15 1.90 2.96
CA SER A 217 -0.07 1.10 2.87
C SER A 217 -0.93 1.50 1.67
N PRO A 218 -1.47 0.53 0.91
CA PRO A 218 -2.52 0.77 -0.06
C PRO A 218 -3.93 0.71 0.55
N PHE A 219 -4.04 0.39 1.84
CA PHE A 219 -5.30 0.04 2.48
C PHE A 219 -6.03 1.30 2.96
N PRO A 220 -7.30 1.49 2.58
CA PRO A 220 -8.12 2.51 3.21
C PRO A 220 -8.31 2.21 4.71
N GLY A 221 -8.26 3.26 5.53
CA GLY A 221 -8.40 3.14 7.00
C GLY A 221 -7.11 2.80 7.75
N ALA A 222 -5.97 3.09 7.15
CA ALA A 222 -4.64 2.90 7.75
C ALA A 222 -4.34 3.80 8.95
N ASP A 223 -5.29 4.62 9.41
CA ASP A 223 -5.18 5.46 10.59
C ASP A 223 -5.43 4.72 11.92
N SER A 224 -5.82 3.46 11.86
CA SER A 224 -6.13 2.64 13.03
C SER A 224 -5.22 1.42 13.12
N ASP A 225 -4.33 1.44 14.11
CA ASP A 225 -3.31 0.42 14.41
C ASP A 225 -3.93 -0.99 14.48
N ALA A 226 -5.05 -1.11 15.18
CA ALA A 226 -5.75 -2.36 15.43
C ALA A 226 -6.59 -2.90 14.26
N ARG A 227 -6.63 -2.21 13.11
CA ARG A 227 -7.51 -2.55 11.98
C ARG A 227 -7.06 -3.81 11.24
N PHE A 228 -5.77 -3.96 11.04
CA PHE A 228 -5.24 -4.99 10.16
C PHE A 228 -4.69 -6.18 10.94
N GLU A 229 -4.75 -7.36 10.33
CA GLU A 229 -4.12 -8.57 10.84
C GLU A 229 -3.57 -9.43 9.70
N VAL A 230 -2.75 -10.42 10.07
CA VAL A 230 -2.25 -11.41 9.12
C VAL A 230 -3.41 -12.29 8.64
N TYR A 231 -3.54 -12.46 7.33
CA TYR A 231 -4.45 -13.44 6.76
C TYR A 231 -3.86 -14.85 6.86
N THR A 232 -4.16 -15.51 7.99
CA THR A 232 -3.69 -16.85 8.35
C THR A 232 -3.98 -17.93 7.30
N GLY A 233 -4.97 -17.71 6.43
CA GLY A 233 -5.37 -18.70 5.42
C GLY A 233 -4.31 -19.02 4.36
N ILE A 234 -3.32 -18.13 4.16
CA ILE A 234 -2.20 -18.37 3.24
C ILE A 234 -0.84 -17.94 3.81
N ALA A 235 -0.80 -17.34 5.00
CA ALA A 235 0.46 -16.89 5.60
C ALA A 235 1.38 -18.07 5.90
N PRO A 236 2.69 -17.98 5.58
CA PRO A 236 3.63 -19.01 5.97
C PRO A 236 3.86 -19.02 7.50
N PRO A 237 4.16 -20.19 8.10
CA PRO A 237 4.44 -20.30 9.54
C PRO A 237 5.60 -19.39 10.00
N PRO A 238 5.71 -19.09 11.31
CA PRO A 238 6.82 -18.33 11.86
C PRO A 238 8.19 -18.96 11.56
N GLY A 239 9.20 -18.13 11.32
CA GLY A 239 10.56 -18.55 10.99
C GLY A 239 10.75 -19.02 9.54
N THR A 240 9.71 -18.98 8.71
CA THR A 240 9.81 -19.36 7.29
C THR A 240 10.68 -18.35 6.54
N PRO A 241 11.73 -18.79 5.82
CA PRO A 241 12.49 -17.91 4.93
C PRO A 241 11.58 -17.31 3.87
N ILE A 242 11.65 -16.00 3.70
CA ILE A 242 10.81 -15.27 2.76
C ILE A 242 11.64 -14.31 1.91
N ARG A 243 11.22 -14.15 0.66
CA ARG A 243 11.74 -13.14 -0.26
C ARG A 243 10.63 -12.15 -0.57
N LEU A 244 10.85 -10.88 -0.27
CA LEU A 244 9.97 -9.79 -0.69
C LEU A 244 10.49 -9.21 -1.99
N VAL A 245 9.75 -9.44 -3.05
CA VAL A 245 10.07 -9.00 -4.41
C VAL A 245 9.32 -7.70 -4.69
N ILE A 246 10.07 -6.65 -4.95
CA ILE A 246 9.59 -5.31 -5.29
C ILE A 246 9.77 -5.10 -6.78
N SER A 247 8.70 -4.70 -7.47
CA SER A 247 8.72 -4.43 -8.91
C SER A 247 7.78 -3.29 -9.28
N ALA A 248 8.00 -2.67 -10.44
CA ALA A 248 7.05 -1.73 -11.00
C ALA A 248 5.72 -2.44 -11.33
N VAL A 249 4.62 -1.68 -11.32
CA VAL A 249 3.29 -2.19 -11.65
C VAL A 249 2.53 -1.23 -12.54
N ASP A 250 1.97 -1.77 -13.62
CA ASP A 250 1.03 -1.04 -14.45
C ASP A 250 -0.36 -1.08 -13.81
N LEU A 251 -0.94 0.11 -13.61
CA LEU A 251 -2.30 0.22 -13.08
C LEU A 251 -3.33 0.00 -14.20
N PRO A 252 -4.38 -0.81 -13.99
CA PRO A 252 -5.40 -1.05 -15.02
C PRO A 252 -6.15 0.20 -15.48
N LEU A 253 -6.22 1.20 -14.60
CA LEU A 253 -6.84 2.50 -14.85
C LEU A 253 -6.09 3.59 -14.07
N THR A 254 -5.83 4.72 -14.72
CA THR A 254 -5.37 5.95 -14.07
C THR A 254 -6.30 7.11 -14.43
N LEU A 255 -6.76 7.81 -13.40
CA LEU A 255 -7.56 9.03 -13.49
C LEU A 255 -6.70 10.22 -13.08
N ARG A 256 -7.00 11.39 -13.64
CA ARG A 256 -6.42 12.67 -13.23
C ARG A 256 -7.40 13.45 -12.38
N ALA A 257 -6.94 13.92 -11.23
CA ALA A 257 -7.67 14.87 -10.42
C ALA A 257 -7.55 16.28 -11.03
N HIS A 258 -8.68 16.96 -11.25
CA HIS A 258 -8.73 18.36 -11.63
C HIS A 258 -9.77 19.10 -10.78
N GLY A 259 -9.31 19.70 -9.67
CA GLY A 259 -10.22 20.23 -8.66
C GLY A 259 -10.98 19.08 -7.98
N GLU A 260 -12.31 19.10 -8.09
CA GLU A 260 -13.19 18.01 -7.60
C GLU A 260 -13.54 16.99 -8.69
N ALA A 261 -13.20 17.28 -9.94
CA ALA A 261 -13.45 16.39 -11.06
C ALA A 261 -12.38 15.30 -11.18
N LEU A 262 -12.82 14.12 -11.63
CA LEU A 262 -11.94 13.03 -12.07
C LEU A 262 -12.04 12.95 -13.59
N VAL A 263 -10.91 12.85 -14.27
CA VAL A 263 -10.84 12.76 -15.73
C VAL A 263 -10.07 11.48 -16.10
N ALA A 264 -10.57 10.68 -17.03
CA ALA A 264 -9.80 9.55 -17.55
C ALA A 264 -8.66 10.06 -18.45
N ASP A 265 -7.42 9.62 -18.19
CA ASP A 265 -6.25 10.10 -18.96
C ASP A 265 -6.38 9.86 -20.48
N ALA A 266 -7.15 8.86 -20.90
CA ALA A 266 -7.30 8.44 -22.30
C ALA A 266 -8.40 9.18 -23.09
N GLU A 267 -9.34 9.89 -22.43
CA GLU A 267 -10.62 10.29 -23.06
C GLU A 267 -10.90 11.80 -23.10
N GLY A 268 -9.89 12.66 -22.94
CA GLY A 268 -10.04 14.11 -23.05
C GLY A 268 -10.63 14.78 -21.79
N VAL A 269 -10.85 16.10 -21.86
CA VAL A 269 -10.96 17.00 -20.68
C VAL A 269 -12.30 16.93 -19.94
N ALA A 270 -13.31 16.22 -20.47
CA ALA A 270 -14.62 16.18 -19.81
C ALA A 270 -14.52 15.39 -18.49
N GLY A 271 -14.92 16.02 -17.38
CA GLY A 271 -14.99 15.36 -16.08
C GLY A 271 -15.96 14.19 -16.12
N LEU A 272 -15.55 13.06 -15.54
CA LEU A 272 -16.40 11.89 -15.33
C LEU A 272 -17.44 12.23 -14.28
N ASP A 273 -18.72 12.15 -14.65
CA ASP A 273 -19.79 12.02 -13.66
C ASP A 273 -19.78 10.63 -13.01
N ASP A 274 -20.65 10.41 -12.03
CA ASP A 274 -20.65 9.16 -11.28
C ASP A 274 -21.13 7.96 -12.10
N ASP A 275 -21.99 8.15 -13.10
CA ASP A 275 -22.48 7.06 -13.95
C ASP A 275 -21.40 6.63 -14.96
N ALA A 276 -20.69 7.60 -15.53
CA ALA A 276 -19.52 7.37 -16.38
C ALA A 276 -18.40 6.67 -15.60
N LEU A 277 -18.13 7.12 -14.36
CA LEU A 277 -17.15 6.45 -13.49
C LEU A 277 -17.57 5.00 -13.20
N VAL A 278 -18.82 4.74 -12.86
CA VAL A 278 -19.34 3.38 -12.63
C VAL A 278 -19.17 2.49 -13.87
N ALA A 279 -19.51 3.00 -15.06
CA ALA A 279 -19.35 2.25 -16.31
C ALA A 279 -17.88 1.90 -16.57
N LEU A 280 -16.99 2.88 -16.41
CA LEU A 280 -15.54 2.71 -16.61
C LEU A 280 -14.95 1.70 -15.62
N LEU A 281 -15.31 1.78 -14.33
CA LEU A 281 -14.84 0.83 -13.32
C LEU A 281 -15.33 -0.60 -13.63
N ARG A 282 -16.58 -0.75 -14.07
CA ARG A 282 -17.12 -2.06 -14.45
C ARG A 282 -16.37 -2.64 -15.64
N GLU A 283 -16.10 -1.85 -16.68
CA GLU A 283 -15.33 -2.27 -17.85
C GLU A 283 -13.94 -2.78 -17.46
N ARG A 284 -13.23 -2.03 -16.60
CA ARG A 284 -11.81 -2.28 -16.28
C ARG A 284 -11.57 -3.31 -15.19
N PHE A 285 -12.53 -3.50 -14.28
CA PHE A 285 -12.35 -4.33 -13.08
C PHE A 285 -13.38 -5.45 -12.92
N ALA A 286 -14.29 -5.65 -13.87
CA ALA A 286 -15.13 -6.85 -13.87
C ALA A 286 -14.26 -8.13 -13.90
N ALA A 287 -14.78 -9.23 -13.37
CA ALA A 287 -14.07 -10.52 -13.30
C ALA A 287 -13.51 -10.99 -14.66
N ALA A 288 -14.18 -10.64 -15.76
CA ALA A 288 -13.74 -10.96 -17.12
C ALA A 288 -12.46 -10.21 -17.54
N ALA A 289 -12.20 -9.01 -16.99
CA ALA A 289 -11.03 -8.20 -17.32
C ALA A 289 -9.74 -8.71 -16.65
N LYS A 290 -9.85 -9.52 -15.59
CA LYS A 290 -8.73 -10.14 -14.86
C LYS A 290 -7.58 -9.14 -14.56
N PRO A 291 -7.86 -8.00 -13.91
CA PRO A 291 -6.83 -7.02 -13.61
C PRO A 291 -5.75 -7.64 -12.71
N VAL A 292 -4.49 -7.27 -12.94
CA VAL A 292 -3.35 -7.75 -12.14
C VAL A 292 -3.42 -7.24 -10.69
N VAL A 293 -3.94 -6.02 -10.51
CA VAL A 293 -4.20 -5.40 -9.20
C VAL A 293 -5.58 -4.73 -9.19
N ALA A 294 -6.22 -4.73 -8.03
CA ALA A 294 -7.54 -4.16 -7.81
C ALA A 294 -7.47 -2.69 -7.36
N ALA A 295 -6.76 -1.85 -8.12
CA ALA A 295 -6.60 -0.43 -7.81
C ALA A 295 -6.73 0.52 -9.00
N VAL A 296 -7.27 1.72 -8.75
CA VAL A 296 -7.27 2.86 -9.66
C VAL A 296 -6.17 3.84 -9.26
N GLY A 297 -5.31 4.23 -10.19
CA GLY A 297 -4.38 5.34 -9.97
C GLY A 297 -5.12 6.67 -10.01
N VAL A 298 -4.88 7.54 -9.04
CA VAL A 298 -5.37 8.92 -9.04
C VAL A 298 -4.16 9.85 -9.11
N ARG A 299 -3.87 10.38 -10.29
CA ARG A 299 -2.83 11.38 -10.49
C ARG A 299 -3.25 12.70 -9.85
N VAL A 300 -2.44 13.18 -8.92
CA VAL A 300 -2.65 14.43 -8.18
C VAL A 300 -1.49 15.39 -8.39
N ASP A 301 -1.82 16.68 -8.37
CA ASP A 301 -0.82 17.74 -8.29
C ASP A 301 -0.15 17.69 -6.90
N PRO A 302 1.19 17.71 -6.80
CA PRO A 302 1.89 17.73 -5.50
C PRO A 302 1.43 18.86 -4.57
N LEU A 303 0.99 19.99 -5.12
CA LEU A 303 0.52 21.17 -4.38
C LEU A 303 -0.97 21.09 -4.01
N GLN A 304 -1.70 20.08 -4.48
CA GLN A 304 -3.11 19.91 -4.14
C GLN A 304 -3.27 19.58 -2.65
N PRO A 305 -4.21 20.23 -1.94
CA PRO A 305 -4.56 19.88 -0.55
C PRO A 305 -4.93 18.40 -0.41
N ARG A 306 -4.47 17.73 0.67
CA ARG A 306 -4.63 16.27 0.86
C ARG A 306 -6.03 15.86 1.26
N GLU A 307 -6.82 16.77 1.80
CA GLU A 307 -8.22 16.54 2.18
C GLU A 307 -9.07 16.14 0.96
N ARG A 308 -8.68 16.61 -0.23
CA ARG A 308 -9.33 16.22 -1.49
C ARG A 308 -9.12 14.75 -1.83
N ASP A 309 -8.00 14.16 -1.40
CA ASP A 309 -7.70 12.75 -1.65
C ASP A 309 -8.71 11.86 -0.90
N VAL A 310 -9.11 12.26 0.31
CA VAL A 310 -10.13 11.54 1.10
C VAL A 310 -11.48 11.55 0.38
N ALA A 311 -11.90 12.71 -0.14
CA ALA A 311 -13.15 12.84 -0.88
C ALA A 311 -13.13 12.02 -2.19
N MET A 312 -12.03 12.08 -2.95
CA MET A 312 -11.85 11.27 -4.16
C MET A 312 -11.85 9.77 -3.84
N ARG A 313 -11.22 9.38 -2.73
CA ARG A 313 -11.22 8.00 -2.25
C ARG A 313 -12.63 7.50 -1.99
N ALA A 314 -13.40 8.23 -1.20
CA ALA A 314 -14.80 7.88 -0.90
C ALA A 314 -15.64 7.77 -2.18
N ARG A 315 -15.51 8.74 -3.10
CA ARG A 315 -16.24 8.76 -4.38
C ARG A 315 -15.94 7.53 -5.25
N ILE A 316 -14.65 7.17 -5.40
CA ILE A 316 -14.25 6.03 -6.22
C ILE A 316 -14.71 4.70 -5.59
N ILE A 317 -14.61 4.55 -4.27
CA ILE A 317 -15.09 3.33 -3.59
C ILE A 317 -16.62 3.21 -3.70
N ALA A 318 -17.36 4.31 -3.53
CA ALA A 318 -18.81 4.32 -3.74
C ALA A 318 -19.19 3.92 -5.18
N ALA A 319 -18.49 4.45 -6.18
CA ALA A 319 -18.68 4.07 -7.58
C ALA A 319 -18.32 2.59 -7.84
N ALA A 320 -17.26 2.08 -7.21
CA ALA A 320 -16.88 0.66 -7.29
C ALA A 320 -17.98 -0.27 -6.74
N GLY A 321 -18.57 0.08 -5.59
CA GLY A 321 -19.71 -0.64 -5.01
C GLY A 321 -20.91 -0.69 -5.97
N ARG A 322 -21.27 0.45 -6.57
CA ARG A 322 -22.32 0.54 -7.61
C ARG A 322 -21.97 -0.22 -8.89
N ALA A 323 -20.70 -0.26 -9.27
CA ALA A 323 -20.21 -1.01 -10.41
C ALA A 323 -20.22 -2.53 -10.18
N GLY A 324 -20.28 -2.96 -8.91
CA GLY A 324 -20.21 -4.37 -8.53
C GLY A 324 -18.79 -4.94 -8.68
N VAL A 325 -17.76 -4.11 -8.48
CA VAL A 325 -16.35 -4.50 -8.59
C VAL A 325 -15.59 -4.15 -7.32
N TRP A 326 -14.57 -4.94 -6.98
CA TRP A 326 -13.65 -4.59 -5.90
C TRP A 326 -12.54 -3.74 -6.48
N VAL A 327 -12.46 -2.45 -6.10
CA VAL A 327 -11.33 -1.59 -6.43
C VAL A 327 -11.16 -0.46 -5.39
N VAL A 328 -9.92 -0.07 -5.09
CA VAL A 328 -9.61 1.13 -4.27
C VAL A 328 -8.69 2.09 -5.02
N PRO A 329 -8.72 3.38 -4.70
CA PRO A 329 -7.80 4.32 -5.30
C PRO A 329 -6.46 4.33 -4.58
N VAL A 330 -5.40 4.51 -5.37
CA VAL A 330 -4.04 4.82 -4.91
C VAL A 330 -3.58 6.13 -5.54
N PHE A 331 -2.85 6.95 -4.80
CA PHE A 331 -2.54 8.32 -5.23
C PHE A 331 -1.14 8.39 -5.83
N VAL A 332 -1.09 8.85 -7.08
CA VAL A 332 0.12 8.89 -7.90
C VAL A 332 0.55 10.34 -8.07
N LEU A 333 1.81 10.64 -7.79
CA LEU A 333 2.36 11.95 -8.11
C LEU A 333 2.60 12.03 -9.62
N ALA A 334 2.13 13.12 -10.24
CA ALA A 334 2.47 13.40 -11.63
C ALA A 334 4.00 13.60 -11.74
N ARG A 335 4.63 12.90 -12.68
CA ARG A 335 6.00 13.19 -13.13
C ARG A 335 6.00 14.44 -14.00
#